data_AF-A0AAV0SVE0-F1
#
_entry.id   AF-A0AAV0SVE0-F1
#
_cell.length_a   1.000
_cell.length_b   1.000
_cell.length_c   1.000
_cell.angle_alpha   90.00
_cell.angle_beta   90.00
_cell.angle_gamma   90.00
#
_symmetry.space_group_name_H-M   'P 1'
#
loop_
_entity.id
_entity.type
_entity.pdbx_description
1 polymer ?
#
loop_
_entity_poly.entity_id
_entity_poly.type
_entity_poly.pdbx_seq_one_letter_code
_entity_poly.pdbx_strand_id
1 'polypeptide(L)'
;MPKAARQRLMASDSDVGLPEDFSDDDRLSSSFTMRKKHKKETSVPAKNTSRKQSEAVREAYEVELQLLAIETRRLDFEVAQWKHHQMLRREALQLKSEEIKTKEVTTKQQQQTHVMELKAGILQALDQAGQLPAQARTYLALLEG
;
A
#
# COMPACT_ATOMS: atom_id res chain seq x y z
N MET A 1 31.38 -33.56 20.32
CA MET A 1 30.45 -32.48 20.72
C MET A 1 29.41 -32.29 19.61
N PRO A 2 28.19 -32.86 19.71
CA PRO A 2 27.13 -32.62 18.72
C PRO A 2 26.31 -31.40 19.14
N LYS A 3 26.07 -30.45 18.22
CA LYS A 3 25.11 -29.35 18.44
C LYS A 3 23.93 -29.49 17.49
N ALA A 4 22.77 -29.29 18.11
CA ALA A 4 21.45 -29.69 17.71
C ALA A 4 20.80 -28.88 16.57
N ALA A 5 19.74 -29.50 16.03
CA ALA A 5 18.44 -28.93 15.67
C ALA A 5 18.39 -27.83 14.60
N ARG A 6 18.00 -28.24 13.38
CA ARG A 6 17.24 -27.40 12.46
C ARG A 6 15.80 -27.90 12.40
N GLN A 7 14.97 -27.38 13.29
CA GLN A 7 13.51 -27.42 13.19
C GLN A 7 13.13 -26.35 12.14
N ARG A 8 12.60 -26.77 10.99
CA ARG A 8 11.83 -25.88 10.10
C ARG A 8 10.37 -26.10 10.42
N LEU A 9 9.75 -25.10 11.06
CA LEU A 9 8.32 -25.05 11.25
C LEU A 9 7.64 -24.69 9.93
N MET A 10 6.63 -25.48 9.61
CA MET A 10 5.64 -25.28 8.55
C MET A 10 4.79 -24.04 8.86
N ALA A 11 4.44 -23.28 7.83
CA ALA A 11 3.25 -22.43 7.85
C ALA A 11 2.42 -22.79 6.61
N SER A 12 1.20 -23.25 6.87
CA SER A 12 0.20 -23.69 5.90
C SER A 12 -0.41 -22.50 5.18
N ASP A 13 -0.43 -22.55 3.84
CA ASP A 13 -1.32 -21.73 3.04
C ASP A 13 -2.70 -22.41 2.96
N SER A 14 -3.64 -21.80 3.68
CA SER A 14 -5.06 -22.14 3.71
C SER A 14 -5.76 -21.32 2.62
N ASP A 15 -5.95 -21.94 1.46
CA ASP A 15 -6.82 -21.48 0.37
C ASP A 15 -8.29 -21.62 0.79
N VAL A 16 -8.96 -20.50 1.04
CA VAL A 16 -10.38 -20.44 1.41
C VAL A 16 -11.08 -19.41 0.51
N GLY A 17 -11.70 -19.95 -0.54
CA GLY A 17 -13.06 -19.65 -1.02
C GLY A 17 -13.45 -18.18 -1.24
N LEU A 18 -13.45 -17.75 -2.50
CA LEU A 18 -14.36 -16.71 -2.99
C LEU A 18 -15.76 -17.32 -3.22
N PRO A 19 -16.86 -16.71 -2.72
CA PRO A 19 -18.19 -17.00 -3.23
C PRO A 19 -18.63 -15.97 -4.29
N GLU A 20 -19.02 -16.53 -5.43
CA GLU A 20 -20.21 -16.26 -6.26
C GLU A 20 -20.62 -14.82 -6.62
N ASP A 21 -20.47 -14.55 -7.93
CA ASP A 21 -21.47 -13.98 -8.85
C ASP A 21 -22.76 -13.40 -8.24
N PHE A 22 -22.82 -12.08 -8.22
CA PHE A 22 -24.09 -11.34 -8.18
C PHE A 22 -24.63 -11.20 -9.61
N SER A 23 -25.70 -11.94 -9.91
CA SER A 23 -26.56 -11.67 -11.07
C SER A 23 -27.93 -11.19 -10.57
N ASP A 24 -28.21 -9.92 -10.81
CA ASP A 24 -29.55 -9.32 -10.80
C ASP A 24 -30.46 -10.03 -11.82
N ASP A 25 -31.74 -10.23 -11.51
CA ASP A 25 -32.82 -9.75 -12.39
C ASP A 25 -34.22 -9.85 -11.77
N ASP A 26 -35.02 -8.86 -12.14
CA ASP A 26 -36.35 -8.49 -11.71
C ASP A 26 -37.47 -9.51 -12.00
N ARG A 27 -38.40 -9.68 -11.06
CA ARG A 27 -39.80 -10.02 -11.39
C ARG A 27 -40.80 -9.29 -10.48
N LEU A 28 -41.29 -8.17 -11.01
CA LEU A 28 -42.51 -7.47 -10.60
C LEU A 28 -43.79 -8.30 -10.84
N SER A 29 -44.87 -7.89 -10.15
CA SER A 29 -46.31 -8.20 -10.35
C SER A 29 -46.89 -9.23 -9.38
N SER A 30 -48.12 -9.16 -8.87
CA SER A 30 -49.22 -8.20 -8.91
C SER A 30 -50.39 -8.85 -8.16
N SER A 31 -51.12 -8.05 -7.38
CA SER A 31 -52.53 -8.18 -6.94
C SER A 31 -53.06 -9.50 -6.33
N PHE A 32 -53.63 -9.39 -5.12
CA PHE A 32 -55.04 -9.76 -4.91
C PHE A 32 -55.61 -9.07 -3.66
N THR A 33 -56.62 -8.21 -3.85
CA THR A 33 -57.42 -7.60 -2.78
C THR A 33 -58.62 -8.50 -2.45
N MET A 34 -58.91 -8.72 -1.18
CA MET A 34 -60.26 -9.12 -0.73
C MET A 34 -60.66 -8.35 0.54
N ARG A 35 -61.72 -7.55 0.41
CA ARG A 35 -62.45 -6.89 1.50
C ARG A 35 -63.40 -7.89 2.19
N LYS A 36 -63.52 -7.82 3.52
CA LYS A 36 -64.81 -8.07 4.21
C LYS A 36 -64.91 -7.30 5.54
N LYS A 37 -66.08 -6.69 5.74
CA LYS A 37 -66.46 -5.75 6.80
C LYS A 37 -67.00 -6.48 8.05
N HIS A 38 -66.75 -5.98 9.28
CA HIS A 38 -67.70 -5.23 10.13
C HIS A 38 -67.36 -5.24 11.64
N LYS A 39 -67.31 -4.02 12.20
CA LYS A 39 -68.04 -3.51 13.39
C LYS A 39 -67.86 -4.21 14.75
N LYS A 40 -67.14 -3.53 15.66
CA LYS A 40 -67.66 -3.11 16.98
C LYS A 40 -66.81 -2.00 17.58
N GLU A 41 -67.48 -0.92 17.93
CA GLU A 41 -66.96 0.22 18.68
C GLU A 41 -66.70 -0.22 20.13
N THR A 42 -65.46 -0.05 20.56
CA THR A 42 -65.14 0.19 21.96
C THR A 42 -64.12 1.33 21.99
N SER A 43 -64.61 2.54 22.24
CA SER A 43 -63.80 3.67 22.72
C SER A 43 -63.03 3.19 23.97
N VAL A 44 -61.70 3.31 24.13
CA VAL A 44 -60.82 4.48 24.38
C VAL A 44 -59.36 3.91 24.50
N PRO A 45 -58.22 4.65 24.38
CA PRO A 45 -57.82 5.75 23.50
C PRO A 45 -56.69 5.33 22.53
N ALA A 46 -56.88 5.45 21.22
CA ALA A 46 -55.82 5.21 20.22
C ALA A 46 -54.73 6.30 20.14
N LYS A 47 -54.74 7.28 21.07
CA LYS A 47 -53.78 8.41 21.07
C LYS A 47 -52.40 8.07 21.64
N ASN A 48 -52.29 6.97 22.40
CA ASN A 48 -51.02 6.59 23.04
C ASN A 48 -50.18 5.65 22.18
N THR A 49 -50.79 4.90 21.26
CA THR A 49 -50.10 3.98 20.35
C THR A 49 -49.41 4.70 19.20
N SER A 50 -50.02 5.75 18.62
CA SER A 50 -49.35 6.53 17.56
C SER A 50 -48.17 7.34 18.08
N ARG A 51 -48.26 7.87 19.31
CA ARG A 51 -47.18 8.63 19.95
C ARG A 51 -45.96 7.76 20.26
N LYS A 52 -46.18 6.55 20.78
CA LYS A 52 -45.12 5.55 20.99
C LYS A 52 -44.48 5.07 19.69
N GLN A 53 -45.26 4.92 18.62
CA GLN A 53 -44.71 4.59 17.30
C GLN A 53 -43.87 5.73 16.71
N SER A 54 -44.31 6.99 16.85
CA SER A 54 -43.52 8.14 16.39
C SER A 54 -42.21 8.33 17.17
N GLU A 55 -42.22 7.98 18.46
CA GLU A 55 -41.05 8.07 19.34
C GLU A 55 -40.05 6.96 19.01
N ALA A 56 -40.52 5.72 18.79
CA ALA A 56 -39.68 4.60 18.34
C ALA A 56 -39.07 4.83 16.94
N VAL A 57 -39.79 5.46 16.01
CA VAL A 57 -39.25 5.83 14.68
C VAL A 57 -38.17 6.90 14.81
N ARG A 58 -38.35 7.86 15.73
CA ARG A 58 -37.35 8.90 15.99
C ARG A 58 -36.10 8.33 16.65
N GLU A 59 -36.25 7.45 17.63
CA GLU A 59 -35.12 6.74 18.26
C GLU A 59 -34.34 5.90 17.25
N ALA A 60 -35.04 5.18 16.35
CA ALA A 60 -34.39 4.41 15.29
C ALA A 60 -33.56 5.30 14.35
N TYR A 61 -34.09 6.45 13.96
CA TYR A 61 -33.37 7.44 13.14
C TYR A 61 -32.16 8.03 13.87
N GLU A 62 -32.29 8.34 15.15
CA GLU A 62 -31.18 8.84 15.97
C GLU A 62 -30.06 7.80 16.12
N VAL A 63 -30.39 6.51 16.25
CA VAL A 63 -29.41 5.42 16.25
C VAL A 63 -28.72 5.27 14.89
N GLU A 64 -29.46 5.32 13.79
CA GLU A 64 -28.89 5.25 12.44
C GLU A 64 -27.92 6.41 12.18
N LEU A 65 -28.27 7.62 12.61
CA LEU A 65 -27.40 8.78 12.51
C LEU A 65 -26.10 8.62 13.34
N GLN A 66 -26.20 8.03 14.53
CA GLN A 66 -25.02 7.73 15.35
C GLN A 66 -24.12 6.68 14.70
N LEU A 67 -24.70 5.61 14.14
CA LEU A 67 -23.96 4.59 13.39
C LEU A 67 -23.25 5.19 12.18
N LEU A 68 -23.93 6.05 11.42
CA LEU A 68 -23.34 6.76 10.29
C LEU A 68 -22.18 7.67 10.74
N ALA A 69 -22.32 8.37 11.87
CA ALA A 69 -21.26 9.20 12.42
C ALA A 69 -20.04 8.37 12.87
N ILE A 70 -20.25 7.17 13.42
CA ILE A 70 -19.17 6.25 13.79
C ILE A 70 -18.46 5.75 12.54
N GLU A 71 -19.21 5.30 11.53
CA GLU A 71 -18.61 4.77 10.29
C GLU A 71 -17.85 5.86 9.53
N THR A 72 -18.39 7.08 9.47
CA THR A 72 -17.69 8.23 8.86
C THR A 72 -16.36 8.49 9.55
N ARG A 73 -16.32 8.49 10.89
CA ARG A 73 -15.06 8.67 11.65
C ARG A 73 -14.07 7.55 11.41
N ARG A 74 -14.56 6.30 11.29
CA ARG A 74 -13.72 5.15 10.98
C ARG A 74 -13.09 5.30 9.59
N LEU A 75 -13.89 5.66 8.58
CA LEU A 75 -13.39 5.90 7.22
C LEU A 75 -12.41 7.06 7.17
N ASP A 76 -12.67 8.16 7.88
CA ASP A 76 -11.73 9.29 7.98
C ASP A 76 -10.37 8.84 8.54
N PHE A 77 -10.39 7.98 9.57
CA PHE A 77 -9.17 7.40 10.13
C PHE A 77 -8.43 6.50 9.13
N GLU A 78 -9.13 5.60 8.45
CA GLU A 78 -8.55 4.73 7.42
C GLU A 78 -7.94 5.55 6.26
N VAL A 79 -8.63 6.60 5.80
CA VAL A 79 -8.13 7.52 4.77
C VAL A 79 -6.90 8.28 5.26
N ALA A 80 -6.89 8.76 6.51
CA ALA A 80 -5.72 9.43 7.09
C ALA A 80 -4.51 8.49 7.17
N GLN A 81 -4.71 7.24 7.61
CA GLN A 81 -3.66 6.22 7.62
C GLN A 81 -3.13 5.92 6.23
N TRP A 82 -4.03 5.74 5.25
CA TRP A 82 -3.62 5.49 3.86
C TRP A 82 -2.82 6.66 3.28
N LYS A 83 -3.27 7.90 3.50
CA LYS A 83 -2.52 9.10 3.08
C LYS A 83 -1.13 9.17 3.72
N HIS A 84 -1.04 8.86 5.01
CA HIS A 84 0.25 8.82 5.71
C HIS A 84 1.16 7.75 5.11
N HIS A 85 0.64 6.54 4.86
CA HIS A 85 1.43 5.49 4.22
C HIS A 85 1.90 5.86 2.81
N GLN A 86 1.05 6.52 2.01
CA GLN A 86 1.43 7.03 0.69
C GLN A 86 2.53 8.10 0.76
N MET A 87 2.45 8.99 1.75
CA MET A 87 3.49 10.00 2.00
C MET A 87 4.83 9.33 2.30
N LEU A 88 4.86 8.41 3.27
CA LEU A 88 6.08 7.66 3.62
C LEU A 88 6.66 6.90 2.42
N ARG A 89 5.81 6.29 1.59
CA ARG A 89 6.25 5.60 0.38
C ARG A 89 6.94 6.55 -0.62
N ARG A 90 6.40 7.76 -0.79
CA ARG A 90 7.00 8.78 -1.68
C ARG A 90 8.34 9.25 -1.13
N GLU A 91 8.42 9.54 0.16
CA GLU A 91 9.67 9.93 0.83
C GLU A 91 10.74 8.83 0.71
N ALA A 92 10.37 7.57 0.95
CA ALA A 92 11.28 6.44 0.80
C ALA A 92 11.83 6.29 -0.63
N LEU A 93 10.96 6.47 -1.64
CA LEU A 93 11.39 6.46 -3.04
C LEU A 93 12.30 7.63 -3.38
N GLN A 94 12.02 8.82 -2.85
CA GLN A 94 12.87 9.99 -3.02
C GLN A 94 14.27 9.75 -2.42
N LEU A 95 14.33 9.29 -1.16
CA LEU A 95 15.61 8.95 -0.52
C LEU A 95 16.39 7.89 -1.29
N LYS A 96 15.71 6.88 -1.84
CA LYS A 96 16.35 5.87 -2.70
C LYS A 96 16.92 6.48 -3.99
N SER A 97 16.22 7.42 -4.60
CA SER A 97 16.72 8.11 -5.79
C SER A 97 17.96 8.96 -5.49
N GLU A 98 17.98 9.66 -4.34
CA GLU A 98 19.12 10.45 -3.87
C GLU A 98 20.33 9.56 -3.51
N GLU A 99 20.07 8.40 -2.90
CA GLU A 99 21.08 7.38 -2.61
C GLU A 99 21.73 6.87 -3.90
N ILE A 100 20.93 6.51 -4.92
CA ILE A 100 21.43 6.05 -6.22
C ILE A 100 22.26 7.15 -6.88
N LYS A 101 21.76 8.38 -6.93
CA LYS A 101 22.47 9.52 -7.52
C LYS A 101 23.83 9.75 -6.86
N THR A 102 23.88 9.67 -5.53
CA THR A 102 25.13 9.82 -4.77
C THR A 102 26.09 8.68 -5.11
N LYS A 103 25.60 7.44 -5.11
CA LYS A 103 26.40 6.26 -5.47
C LYS A 103 26.95 6.32 -6.89
N GLU A 104 26.18 6.82 -7.85
CA GLU A 104 26.62 7.01 -9.23
C GLU A 104 27.77 8.02 -9.31
N VAL A 105 27.63 9.18 -8.63
CA VAL A 105 28.68 10.19 -8.58
C VAL A 105 29.94 9.64 -7.93
N THR A 106 29.82 8.98 -6.78
CA THR A 106 30.98 8.41 -6.08
C THR A 106 31.64 7.32 -6.90
N THR A 107 30.87 6.47 -7.59
CA THR A 107 31.43 5.40 -8.43
C THR A 107 32.17 5.98 -9.63
N LYS A 108 31.62 6.99 -10.31
CA LYS A 108 32.30 7.68 -11.40
C LYS A 108 33.59 8.35 -10.93
N GLN A 109 33.56 8.99 -9.76
CA GLN A 109 34.73 9.62 -9.17
C GLN A 109 35.80 8.57 -8.79
N GLN A 110 35.41 7.44 -8.21
CA GLN A 110 36.32 6.33 -7.90
C GLN A 110 36.95 5.75 -9.17
N GLN A 111 36.17 5.55 -10.24
CA GLN A 111 36.68 5.10 -11.53
C GLN A 111 37.71 6.08 -12.10
N GLN A 112 37.42 7.38 -12.10
CA GLN A 112 38.37 8.40 -12.55
C GLN A 112 39.65 8.42 -11.71
N THR A 113 39.52 8.32 -10.39
CA THR A 113 40.65 8.27 -9.46
C THR A 113 41.53 7.05 -9.74
N HIS A 114 40.91 5.88 -9.90
CA HIS A 114 41.64 4.64 -10.20
C HIS A 114 42.36 4.72 -11.55
N VAL A 115 41.72 5.28 -12.59
CA VAL A 115 42.38 5.51 -13.88
C VAL A 115 43.58 6.44 -13.72
N MET A 116 43.46 7.53 -12.94
CA MET A 116 44.58 8.44 -12.68
C MET A 116 45.73 7.75 -11.93
N GLU A 117 45.42 6.95 -10.92
CA GLU A 117 46.41 6.16 -10.16
C GLU A 117 47.14 5.16 -11.06
N LEU A 118 46.41 4.46 -11.94
CA LEU A 118 47.01 3.56 -12.93
C LEU A 118 47.90 4.32 -13.92
N LYS A 119 47.43 5.46 -14.45
CA LYS A 119 48.24 6.31 -15.35
C LYS A 119 49.53 6.77 -14.66
N ALA A 120 49.46 7.22 -13.41
CA ALA A 120 50.62 7.62 -12.62
C ALA A 120 51.58 6.44 -12.36
N GLY A 121 51.05 5.28 -11.99
CA GLY A 121 51.83 4.07 -11.76
C GLY A 121 52.55 3.57 -13.02
N ILE A 122 51.89 3.60 -14.18
CA ILE A 122 52.51 3.25 -15.47
C ILE A 122 53.66 4.20 -15.79
N LEU A 123 53.45 5.51 -15.65
CA LEU A 123 54.50 6.50 -15.91
C LEU A 123 55.70 6.29 -14.98
N GLN A 124 55.46 6.08 -13.69
CA GLN A 124 56.51 5.82 -12.71
C GLN A 124 57.29 4.53 -13.02
N ALA A 125 56.60 3.45 -13.37
CA ALA A 125 57.24 2.18 -13.71
C ALA A 125 58.09 2.27 -14.98
N LEU A 126 57.64 3.02 -15.99
CA LEU A 126 58.39 3.23 -17.23
C LEU A 126 59.62 4.11 -17.04
N ASP A 127 59.51 5.14 -16.20
CA ASP A 127 60.64 5.98 -15.81
C ASP A 127 61.73 5.14 -15.09
N GLN A 128 61.31 4.30 -14.13
CA GLN A 128 62.21 3.37 -13.43
C GLN A 128 62.85 2.32 -14.37
N ALA A 129 62.12 1.89 -15.40
CA ALA A 129 62.61 0.93 -16.38
C ALA A 129 63.48 1.56 -17.49
N GLY A 130 63.65 2.89 -17.50
CA GLY A 130 64.38 3.61 -18.55
C GLY A 130 63.73 3.50 -19.94
N GLN A 131 62.41 3.25 -19.99
CA GLN A 131 61.67 3.02 -21.22
C GLN A 131 61.37 4.34 -21.96
N LEU A 132 61.29 4.26 -23.29
CA LEU A 132 61.00 5.41 -24.14
C LEU A 132 59.55 5.92 -23.95
N PRO A 133 59.32 7.25 -24.00
CA PRO A 133 57.98 7.84 -23.87
C PRO A 133 56.95 7.32 -24.88
N ALA A 134 57.42 6.77 -26.01
CA ALA A 134 56.55 6.16 -27.02
C ALA A 134 55.81 4.92 -26.50
N GLN A 135 56.43 4.12 -25.61
CA GLN A 135 55.77 2.97 -24.98
C GLN A 135 54.78 3.38 -23.90
N ALA A 136 55.01 4.51 -23.22
CA ALA A 136 54.03 5.06 -22.28
C ALA A 136 52.70 5.36 -22.99
N ARG A 137 52.75 5.90 -24.20
CA ARG A 137 51.55 6.20 -25.00
C ARG A 137 50.75 4.95 -25.35
N THR A 138 51.41 3.83 -25.67
CA THR A 138 50.70 2.58 -25.98
C THR A 138 49.98 2.01 -24.77
N TYR A 139 50.56 2.08 -23.57
CA TYR A 139 49.92 1.60 -22.35
C TYR A 139 48.81 2.54 -21.85
N LEU A 140 49.02 3.85 -21.95
CA LEU A 140 47.99 4.84 -21.58
C LEU A 140 46.76 4.77 -22.49
N ALA A 141 46.93 4.47 -23.78
CA ALA A 141 45.82 4.30 -24.72
C ALA A 141 44.88 3.15 -24.33
N LEU A 142 45.36 2.12 -23.62
CA LEU A 142 44.53 1.01 -23.14
C LEU A 142 43.56 1.43 -22.01
N LEU A 143 43.84 2.54 -21.33
CA LEU A 143 43.02 3.07 -20.23
C LEU A 143 41.96 4.08 -20.70
N GLU A 144 41.98 4.47 -21.98
CA GLU A 144 41.10 5.50 -22.57
C GLU A 144 40.00 4.92 -23.47
N GLY A 145 39.89 3.58 -23.54
CA GLY A 145 38.92 2.85 -24.36
C GLY A 145 37.46 3.03 -23.98
#